data_AF-A0A554V8Q6-F1
#
_entry.id   AF-A0A554V8Q6-F1
#
_cell.length_a   1.000
_cell.length_b   1.000
_cell.length_c   1.000
_cell.angle_alpha   90.00
_cell.angle_beta   90.00
_cell.angle_gamma   90.00
#
_symmetry.space_group_name_H-M   'P 1'
#
loop_
_entity.id
_entity.type
_entity.pdbx_description
1 polymer ?
#
loop_
_entity_poly.entity_id
_entity_poly.type
_entity_poly.pdbx_seq_one_letter_code
_entity_poly.pdbx_strand_id
1 'polypeptide(L)'
;MSLDTDTDVRVSHEVLRNGEPESLSSFSQFRDVLLPLPTRDDGYQTVLLLGTTGAGKTTVVRQLLGTKPKTERFPSTSTAKTTVADTEIITTDNDAFSSVVTFIPRDEVAELLRENACAAALAAVSGRDDNDLTRRLLDHVNQRFRFSYVLGRPPATDDDDLLDDDIEDEEEIDPDDYGFVDIRESMNVVSSAVRSLRSISADCEKEMRAHFVGFSDDPAELDDYIEENLDSYVREHNDFENIIEILIAQLEKRFDSIPVGYIRRGDDGWPITWFWETKDRADFLQKVTRFSSNHALLFGRLLTPLVNGIRVGGPFKSDWYPESLRLVLIDGEGLGHTPSSIGSLSTSTARLLDEVDRVLLVDNAKQPMQAAPVAALKEMAISGNVSKLHVVFTHFDQVRGANLRTVRDSENHVWASVENVLDSIGAELGNSARRALDDQMREHRYFVGGIDKVLRSNGRKLDIRTIGQFSSLLDELSRWGESCEGLDGVPTYKRSNLEVAIKLAAEEFHRKWKSCFGLEPLPQYPPVRWTRIKALSRTLKVGRTNTAISSR
;
A
#
# COMPACT_ATOMS: atom_id res chain seq x y z
N MET A 1 -21.06 -39.52 -21.04
CA MET A 1 -21.90 -38.39 -20.62
C MET A 1 -21.00 -37.19 -20.52
N SER A 2 -20.96 -36.38 -21.58
CA SER A 2 -20.31 -35.08 -21.59
C SER A 2 -21.17 -34.13 -20.78
N LEU A 3 -20.60 -33.53 -19.72
CA LEU A 3 -21.24 -32.47 -18.97
C LEU A 3 -20.37 -31.22 -19.15
N ASP A 4 -21.00 -30.28 -19.84
CA ASP A 4 -20.72 -28.86 -20.08
C ASP A 4 -19.59 -28.20 -19.27
N THR A 5 -18.51 -27.86 -19.98
CA THR A 5 -17.50 -26.86 -19.60
C THR A 5 -17.78 -25.48 -20.24
N ASP A 6 -18.94 -25.31 -20.89
CA ASP A 6 -19.27 -24.12 -21.71
C ASP A 6 -20.24 -23.16 -21.00
N THR A 7 -20.68 -23.50 -19.79
CA THR A 7 -21.69 -22.74 -19.04
C THR A 7 -21.09 -21.65 -18.15
N ASP A 8 -19.86 -21.83 -17.63
CA ASP A 8 -19.21 -20.83 -16.76
C ASP A 8 -18.73 -19.59 -17.53
N VAL A 9 -18.28 -19.75 -18.77
CA VAL A 9 -17.78 -18.63 -19.61
C VAL A 9 -18.90 -17.68 -20.04
N ARG A 10 -20.15 -18.17 -20.13
CA ARG A 10 -21.31 -17.34 -20.50
C ARG A 10 -21.79 -16.46 -19.36
N VAL A 11 -21.68 -16.91 -18.11
CA VAL A 11 -22.11 -16.14 -16.94
C VAL A 11 -21.25 -14.87 -16.80
N SER A 12 -19.94 -14.95 -17.02
CA SER A 12 -19.03 -13.78 -16.95
C SER A 12 -19.35 -12.73 -18.02
N HIS A 13 -19.74 -13.13 -19.22
CA HIS A 13 -20.11 -12.21 -20.30
C HIS A 13 -21.56 -11.68 -20.20
N GLU A 14 -22.50 -12.43 -19.63
CA GLU A 14 -23.88 -11.98 -19.40
C GLU A 14 -23.99 -11.02 -18.21
N VAL A 15 -23.21 -11.21 -17.15
CA VAL A 15 -23.09 -10.27 -16.01
C VAL A 15 -22.59 -8.89 -16.47
N LEU A 16 -21.70 -8.86 -17.47
CA LEU A 16 -21.23 -7.61 -18.08
C LEU A 16 -22.30 -6.91 -18.94
N ARG A 17 -23.37 -7.62 -19.37
CA ARG A 17 -24.43 -7.12 -20.27
C ARG A 17 -25.72 -6.73 -19.56
N ASN A 18 -26.04 -7.38 -18.46
CA ASN A 18 -27.26 -7.11 -17.69
C ASN A 18 -26.89 -6.29 -16.47
N GLY A 19 -27.20 -4.99 -16.52
CA GLY A 19 -26.86 -4.00 -15.50
C GLY A 19 -27.03 -4.51 -14.07
N GLU A 20 -25.90 -4.74 -13.42
CA GLU A 20 -25.84 -4.94 -11.97
C GLU A 20 -26.03 -3.61 -11.25
N PRO A 21 -26.65 -3.62 -10.06
CA PRO A 21 -27.17 -2.42 -9.43
C PRO A 21 -26.07 -1.40 -9.16
N GLU A 22 -26.37 -0.14 -9.49
CA GLU A 22 -25.57 1.08 -9.25
C GLU A 22 -25.23 1.34 -7.77
N SER A 23 -25.48 0.38 -6.87
CA SER A 23 -25.38 0.52 -5.41
C SER A 23 -24.20 -0.21 -4.76
N LEU A 24 -23.20 -0.65 -5.53
CA LEU A 24 -21.97 -1.22 -4.96
C LEU A 24 -21.15 -0.10 -4.30
N SER A 25 -21.03 -0.15 -2.97
CA SER A 25 -20.41 0.92 -2.17
C SER A 25 -18.95 0.64 -1.77
N SER A 26 -18.40 -0.52 -2.11
CA SER A 26 -17.01 -0.90 -1.80
C SER A 26 -16.26 -1.46 -3.01
N PHE A 27 -15.02 -1.02 -3.23
CA PHE A 27 -14.11 -1.53 -4.26
C PHE A 27 -13.85 -3.03 -4.15
N SER A 28 -13.89 -3.59 -2.94
CA SER A 28 -13.77 -5.04 -2.74
C SER A 28 -14.92 -5.79 -3.43
N GLN A 29 -16.15 -5.29 -3.34
CA GLN A 29 -17.32 -5.93 -3.93
C GLN A 29 -17.25 -5.93 -5.46
N PHE A 30 -16.75 -4.86 -6.07
CA PHE A 30 -16.51 -4.84 -7.52
C PHE A 30 -15.52 -5.92 -7.97
N ARG A 31 -14.48 -6.19 -7.16
CA ARG A 31 -13.55 -7.29 -7.42
C ARG A 31 -14.19 -8.64 -7.16
N ASP A 32 -15.01 -8.76 -6.11
CA ASP A 32 -15.72 -10.00 -5.76
C ASP A 32 -16.72 -10.44 -6.83
N VAL A 33 -17.40 -9.51 -7.49
CA VAL A 33 -18.29 -9.81 -8.62
C VAL A 33 -17.52 -10.37 -9.82
N LEU A 34 -16.40 -9.73 -10.18
CA LEU A 34 -15.68 -10.03 -11.42
C LEU A 34 -14.70 -11.20 -11.28
N LEU A 35 -14.10 -11.37 -10.09
CA LEU A 35 -13.16 -12.43 -9.76
C LEU A 35 -13.29 -12.76 -8.26
N PRO A 36 -14.27 -13.57 -7.85
CA PRO A 36 -14.52 -13.90 -6.44
C PRO A 36 -13.26 -14.45 -5.74
N LEU A 37 -13.06 -14.08 -4.46
CA LEU A 37 -12.05 -14.75 -3.65
C LEU A 37 -12.54 -16.16 -3.32
N PRO A 38 -11.74 -17.20 -3.60
CA PRO A 38 -12.07 -18.54 -3.14
C PRO A 38 -11.97 -18.59 -1.62
N THR A 39 -12.82 -19.40 -1.03
CA THR A 39 -12.97 -19.53 0.41
C THR A 39 -12.33 -20.82 0.90
N ARG A 40 -12.39 -21.00 2.23
CA ARG A 40 -12.01 -22.27 2.85
C ARG A 40 -12.83 -23.45 2.35
N ASP A 41 -14.10 -23.24 2.01
CA ASP A 41 -14.97 -24.29 1.48
C ASP A 41 -14.53 -24.75 0.09
N ASP A 42 -13.85 -23.88 -0.67
CA ASP A 42 -13.22 -24.19 -1.96
C ASP A 42 -11.85 -24.86 -1.81
N GLY A 43 -11.40 -25.07 -0.56
CA GLY A 43 -10.11 -25.65 -0.22
C GLY A 43 -8.95 -24.65 -0.26
N TYR A 44 -9.23 -23.34 -0.21
CA TYR A 44 -8.20 -22.30 -0.19
C TYR A 44 -7.87 -21.84 1.25
N GLN A 45 -6.70 -21.24 1.42
CA GLN A 45 -6.30 -20.55 2.66
C GLN A 45 -5.92 -19.12 2.35
N THR A 46 -6.45 -18.19 3.14
CA THR A 46 -6.15 -16.75 3.01
C THR A 46 -4.98 -16.38 3.91
N VAL A 47 -3.94 -15.78 3.33
CA VAL A 47 -2.70 -15.40 4.00
C VAL A 47 -2.49 -13.89 3.91
N LEU A 48 -2.56 -13.21 5.05
CA LEU A 48 -2.22 -11.78 5.14
C LEU A 48 -0.72 -11.58 5.30
N LEU A 49 -0.09 -10.80 4.42
CA LEU A 49 1.30 -10.43 4.55
C LEU A 49 1.47 -9.12 5.33
N LEU A 50 2.24 -9.17 6.41
CA LEU A 50 2.62 -8.01 7.23
C LEU A 50 4.13 -7.80 7.19
N GLY A 51 4.59 -6.56 7.31
CA GLY A 51 6.02 -6.24 7.35
C GLY A 51 6.29 -4.78 7.03
N THR A 52 7.42 -4.24 7.48
CA THR A 52 7.82 -2.86 7.17
C THR A 52 8.26 -2.71 5.72
N THR A 53 8.24 -1.48 5.21
CA THR A 53 8.87 -1.17 3.92
C THR A 53 10.33 -1.62 3.94
N GLY A 54 10.78 -2.32 2.90
CA GLY A 54 12.14 -2.85 2.82
C GLY A 54 12.39 -4.14 3.62
N ALA A 55 11.42 -4.67 4.37
CA ALA A 55 11.55 -5.99 5.02
C ALA A 55 11.58 -7.16 4.01
N GLY A 56 11.34 -6.93 2.72
CA GLY A 56 11.37 -7.96 1.69
C GLY A 56 10.04 -8.69 1.46
N LYS A 57 8.91 -8.12 1.91
CA LYS A 57 7.56 -8.68 1.79
C LYS A 57 7.19 -9.02 0.33
N THR A 58 7.28 -8.02 -0.56
CA THR A 58 7.05 -8.23 -2.00
C THR A 58 8.06 -9.21 -2.61
N THR A 59 9.30 -9.24 -2.12
CA THR A 59 10.31 -10.21 -2.58
C THR A 59 9.96 -11.65 -2.18
N VAL A 60 9.40 -11.84 -0.98
CA VAL A 60 8.84 -13.14 -0.55
C VAL A 60 7.70 -13.53 -1.49
N VAL A 61 6.72 -12.65 -1.73
CA VAL A 61 5.61 -12.91 -2.66
C VAL A 61 6.12 -13.33 -4.03
N ARG A 62 7.07 -12.59 -4.61
CA ARG A 62 7.68 -12.93 -5.90
C ARG A 62 8.28 -14.33 -5.92
N GLN A 63 8.95 -14.73 -4.84
CA GLN A 63 9.50 -16.08 -4.71
C GLN A 63 8.41 -17.12 -4.61
N LEU A 64 7.26 -16.85 -3.98
CA LEU A 64 6.13 -17.79 -3.92
C LEU A 64 5.41 -17.94 -5.26
N LEU A 65 5.33 -16.86 -6.04
CA LEU A 65 4.69 -16.87 -7.36
C LEU A 65 5.59 -17.42 -8.49
N GLY A 66 6.88 -17.60 -8.21
CA GLY A 66 7.86 -18.01 -9.20
C GLY A 66 8.19 -16.93 -10.22
N THR A 67 7.96 -15.66 -9.88
CA THR A 67 8.22 -14.52 -10.78
C THR A 67 9.71 -14.25 -10.91
N LYS A 68 10.18 -14.00 -12.14
CA LYS A 68 11.59 -13.79 -12.43
C LYS A 68 12.00 -12.33 -12.21
N PRO A 69 12.87 -11.99 -11.25
CA PRO A 69 13.15 -10.60 -10.86
C PRO A 69 13.61 -9.68 -12.01
N LYS A 70 14.33 -10.22 -13.00
CA LYS A 70 14.86 -9.46 -14.15
C LYS A 70 13.83 -9.25 -15.27
N THR A 71 13.03 -10.28 -15.58
CA THR A 71 12.15 -10.29 -16.77
C THR A 71 10.68 -10.06 -16.41
N GLU A 72 10.30 -10.29 -15.16
CA GLU A 72 8.92 -10.21 -14.68
C GLU A 72 8.87 -9.34 -13.41
N ARG A 73 8.47 -8.07 -13.57
CA ARG A 73 8.45 -7.09 -12.47
C ARG A 73 7.14 -7.08 -11.68
N PHE A 74 6.54 -8.24 -11.46
CA PHE A 74 5.27 -8.40 -10.74
C PHE A 74 5.39 -9.30 -9.50
N PRO A 75 4.79 -8.94 -8.35
CA PRO A 75 4.38 -7.58 -8.00
C PRO A 75 5.61 -6.66 -7.95
N SER A 76 5.48 -5.35 -8.11
CA SER A 76 6.65 -4.47 -8.27
C SER A 76 7.37 -4.18 -6.94
N THR A 77 8.69 -4.39 -6.89
CA THR A 77 9.54 -4.11 -5.72
C THR A 77 10.16 -2.73 -5.79
N SER A 78 10.20 -1.99 -4.69
CA SER A 78 11.03 -0.79 -4.56
C SER A 78 11.43 -0.51 -3.12
N THR A 79 12.50 0.27 -3.01
CA THR A 79 13.09 0.76 -1.77
C THR A 79 12.29 1.91 -1.16
N ALA A 80 11.42 2.55 -1.95
CA ALA A 80 10.45 3.55 -1.49
C ALA A 80 9.07 2.90 -1.23
N LYS A 81 8.12 3.67 -0.69
CA LYS A 81 6.74 3.20 -0.48
C LYS A 81 6.15 2.70 -1.81
N THR A 82 5.89 1.40 -1.91
CA THR A 82 5.47 0.73 -3.16
C THR A 82 4.00 0.39 -3.23
N THR A 83 3.36 0.05 -2.11
CA THR A 83 1.97 -0.42 -2.08
C THR A 83 1.04 0.67 -1.57
N VAL A 84 0.43 1.41 -2.51
CA VAL A 84 -0.72 2.31 -2.25
C VAL A 84 -2.04 1.53 -2.38
N ALA A 85 -2.03 0.45 -3.17
CA ALA A 85 -3.18 -0.39 -3.47
C ALA A 85 -3.01 -1.80 -2.87
N ASP A 86 -4.10 -2.34 -2.31
CA ASP A 86 -4.14 -3.71 -1.81
C ASP A 86 -4.06 -4.69 -2.99
N THR A 87 -3.08 -5.60 -2.94
CA THR A 87 -2.87 -6.62 -3.98
C THR A 87 -3.29 -7.99 -3.44
N GLU A 88 -4.27 -8.58 -4.10
CA GLU A 88 -4.80 -9.91 -3.79
C GLU A 88 -4.38 -10.88 -4.89
N ILE A 89 -3.76 -11.99 -4.51
CA ILE A 89 -3.18 -12.95 -5.46
C ILE A 89 -3.74 -14.32 -5.17
N ILE A 90 -4.50 -14.85 -6.11
CA ILE A 90 -5.10 -16.18 -6.05
C ILE A 90 -4.21 -17.13 -6.82
N THR A 91 -3.53 -18.04 -6.12
CA THR A 91 -2.79 -19.12 -6.76
C THR A 91 -3.76 -20.25 -7.07
N THR A 92 -3.95 -20.59 -8.35
CA THR A 92 -4.95 -21.59 -8.78
C THR A 92 -4.32 -22.61 -9.72
N ASP A 93 -5.00 -23.73 -9.96
CA ASP A 93 -4.61 -24.70 -10.99
C ASP A 93 -5.24 -24.41 -12.36
N ASN A 94 -5.99 -23.31 -12.48
CA ASN A 94 -6.56 -22.89 -13.75
C ASN A 94 -5.43 -22.48 -14.71
N ASP A 95 -5.56 -22.87 -15.97
CA ASP A 95 -4.60 -22.58 -17.03
C ASP A 95 -4.65 -21.11 -17.50
N ALA A 96 -5.69 -20.37 -17.12
CA ALA A 96 -5.85 -18.96 -17.42
C ALA A 96 -5.38 -18.05 -16.28
N PHE A 97 -4.78 -16.92 -16.67
CA PHE A 97 -4.51 -15.79 -15.79
C PHE A 97 -5.63 -14.76 -15.94
N SER A 98 -6.20 -14.33 -14.81
CA SER A 98 -7.27 -13.34 -14.74
C SER A 98 -6.86 -12.18 -13.85
N SER A 99 -7.32 -10.97 -14.17
CA SER A 99 -7.05 -9.78 -13.38
C SER A 99 -8.28 -8.88 -13.28
N VAL A 100 -8.49 -8.33 -12.09
CA VAL A 100 -9.42 -7.23 -11.84
C VAL A 100 -8.66 -6.10 -11.16
N VAL A 101 -8.73 -4.91 -11.74
CA VAL A 101 -8.19 -3.69 -11.16
C VAL A 101 -9.34 -2.75 -10.87
N THR A 102 -9.33 -2.14 -9.70
CA THR A 102 -10.26 -1.08 -9.32
C THR A 102 -9.53 0.25 -9.24
N PHE A 103 -10.19 1.34 -9.62
CA PHE A 103 -9.60 2.67 -9.67
C PHE A 103 -10.21 3.59 -8.63
N ILE A 104 -9.42 4.56 -8.20
CA ILE A 104 -9.84 5.63 -7.29
C ILE A 104 -10.90 6.49 -8.01
N PRO A 105 -12.00 6.91 -7.34
CA PRO A 105 -13.03 7.72 -7.95
C PRO A 105 -12.50 9.07 -8.43
N ARG A 106 -13.11 9.60 -9.49
CA ARG A 106 -12.74 10.88 -10.10
C ARG A 106 -12.64 12.02 -9.08
N ASP A 107 -13.62 12.14 -8.20
CA ASP A 107 -13.67 13.22 -7.20
C ASP A 107 -12.54 13.13 -6.17
N GLU A 108 -12.13 11.92 -5.79
CA GLU A 108 -11.01 11.71 -4.88
C GLU A 108 -9.68 12.04 -5.59
N VAL A 109 -9.51 11.63 -6.85
CA VAL A 109 -8.35 12.03 -7.68
C VAL A 109 -8.28 13.55 -7.84
N ALA A 110 -9.42 14.19 -8.09
CA ALA A 110 -9.52 15.64 -8.19
C ALA A 110 -9.08 16.32 -6.89
N GLU A 111 -9.54 15.83 -5.73
CA GLU A 111 -9.16 16.41 -4.44
C GLU A 111 -7.67 16.24 -4.15
N LEU A 112 -7.07 15.10 -4.49
CA LEU A 112 -5.63 14.88 -4.38
C LEU A 112 -4.83 15.84 -5.27
N LEU A 113 -5.31 16.10 -6.49
CA LEU A 113 -4.72 17.11 -7.38
C LEU A 113 -4.85 18.51 -6.78
N ARG A 114 -5.99 18.86 -6.18
CA ARG A 114 -6.18 20.15 -5.49
C ARG A 114 -5.20 20.31 -4.35
N GLU A 115 -5.02 19.29 -3.51
CA GLU A 115 -4.03 19.31 -2.42
C GLU A 115 -2.61 19.57 -2.92
N ASN A 116 -2.19 18.86 -3.97
CA ASN A 116 -0.87 19.06 -4.59
C ASN A 116 -0.74 20.45 -5.23
N ALA A 117 -1.79 20.94 -5.89
CA ALA A 117 -1.82 22.26 -6.50
C ALA A 117 -1.71 23.37 -5.44
N CYS A 118 -2.38 23.24 -4.30
CA CYS A 118 -2.23 24.16 -3.17
C CYS A 118 -0.81 24.11 -2.57
N ALA A 119 -0.20 22.91 -2.49
CA ALA A 119 1.19 22.78 -2.04
C ALA A 119 2.20 23.42 -3.00
N ALA A 120 1.95 23.33 -4.31
CA ALA A 120 2.74 24.02 -5.33
C ALA A 120 2.51 25.54 -5.28
N ALA A 121 1.27 25.98 -5.08
CA ALA A 121 0.93 27.39 -4.93
C ALA A 121 1.64 28.04 -3.73
N LEU A 122 1.71 27.33 -2.59
CA LEU A 122 2.48 27.77 -1.43
C LEU A 122 3.97 27.90 -1.72
N ALA A 123 4.55 26.93 -2.43
CA ALA A 123 5.94 26.99 -2.85
C ALA A 123 6.21 28.18 -3.80
N ALA A 124 5.24 28.54 -4.63
CA ALA A 124 5.34 29.68 -5.53
C ALA A 124 5.45 30.99 -4.75
N VAL A 125 4.63 31.18 -3.72
CA VAL A 125 4.68 32.36 -2.82
C VAL A 125 5.99 32.39 -2.03
N SER A 126 6.50 31.23 -1.61
CA SER A 126 7.83 31.13 -0.97
C SER A 126 9.02 31.35 -1.93
N GLY A 127 8.78 31.78 -3.18
CA GLY A 127 9.83 32.10 -4.14
C GLY A 127 10.58 30.89 -4.71
N ARG A 128 9.99 29.69 -4.66
CA ARG A 128 10.59 28.48 -5.25
C ARG A 128 10.52 28.50 -6.78
N ASP A 129 11.44 27.77 -7.41
CA ASP A 129 11.52 27.65 -8.87
C ASP A 129 10.44 26.72 -9.46
N ASP A 130 10.29 26.75 -10.79
CA ASP A 130 9.28 25.96 -11.50
C ASP A 130 9.51 24.43 -11.36
N ASN A 131 10.75 24.00 -11.10
CA ASN A 131 11.07 22.59 -10.90
C ASN A 131 10.52 22.08 -9.56
N ASP A 132 10.69 22.86 -8.48
CA ASP A 132 10.11 22.52 -7.17
C ASP A 132 8.57 22.59 -7.20
N LEU A 133 7.99 23.55 -7.93
CA LEU A 133 6.54 23.63 -8.14
C LEU A 133 6.02 22.40 -8.89
N THR A 134 6.68 22.01 -9.99
CA THR A 134 6.34 20.80 -10.77
C THR A 134 6.40 19.56 -9.89
N ARG A 135 7.48 19.41 -9.11
CA ARG A 135 7.65 18.29 -8.17
C ARG A 135 6.51 18.22 -7.15
N ARG A 136 6.09 19.34 -6.58
CA ARG A 136 4.99 19.39 -5.59
C ARG A 136 3.61 19.18 -6.21
N LEU A 137 3.40 19.62 -7.45
CA LEU A 137 2.17 19.38 -8.19
C LEU A 137 2.01 17.88 -8.51
N LEU A 138 3.10 17.22 -8.90
CA LEU A 138 3.05 15.82 -9.33
C LEU A 138 3.22 14.82 -8.18
N ASP A 139 4.05 15.11 -7.19
CA ASP A 139 4.39 14.19 -6.11
C ASP A 139 3.96 14.75 -4.77
N HIS A 140 3.01 14.07 -4.12
CA HIS A 140 2.49 14.48 -2.82
C HIS A 140 3.61 14.47 -1.75
N VAL A 141 3.58 15.42 -0.82
CA VAL A 141 4.64 15.63 0.19
C VAL A 141 4.94 14.36 1.04
N ASN A 142 3.90 13.58 1.35
CA ASN A 142 4.02 12.32 2.09
C ASN A 142 4.40 11.09 1.23
N GLN A 143 4.67 11.30 -0.06
CA GLN A 143 4.96 10.27 -1.07
C GLN A 143 3.89 9.17 -1.18
N ARG A 144 2.64 9.52 -0.86
CA ARG A 144 1.50 8.60 -0.90
C ARG A 144 0.96 8.46 -2.33
N PHE A 145 0.90 9.56 -3.08
CA PHE A 145 0.47 9.58 -4.48
C PHE A 145 1.53 10.29 -5.33
N ARG A 146 1.79 9.74 -6.51
CA ARG A 146 2.84 10.19 -7.44
C ARG A 146 2.26 10.29 -8.85
N PHE A 147 1.57 11.37 -9.15
CA PHE A 147 1.04 11.64 -10.49
C PHE A 147 2.13 11.71 -11.55
N SER A 148 3.40 11.90 -11.16
CA SER A 148 4.54 11.76 -12.07
C SER A 148 4.61 10.40 -12.78
N TYR A 149 4.04 9.33 -12.20
CA TYR A 149 3.98 8.01 -12.84
C TYR A 149 3.00 8.01 -14.01
N VAL A 150 1.92 8.82 -13.91
CA VAL A 150 0.86 8.92 -14.92
C VAL A 150 1.17 10.02 -15.93
N LEU A 151 1.54 11.21 -15.48
CA LEU A 151 1.74 12.40 -16.31
C LEU A 151 3.16 12.51 -16.87
N GLY A 152 4.12 11.79 -16.26
CA GLY A 152 5.54 11.82 -16.63
C GLY A 152 6.35 12.73 -15.74
N ARG A 153 7.67 12.72 -15.97
CA ARG A 153 8.62 13.66 -15.37
C ARG A 153 9.34 14.42 -16.48
N PRO A 154 9.84 15.64 -16.21
CA PRO A 154 10.81 16.26 -17.10
C PRO A 154 11.98 15.28 -17.31
N PRO A 155 12.52 15.16 -18.53
CA PRO A 155 13.74 14.39 -18.74
C PRO A 155 14.86 14.97 -17.85
N ALA A 156 15.72 14.08 -17.35
CA ALA A 156 16.95 14.51 -16.71
C ALA A 156 17.74 15.37 -17.70
N THR A 157 18.32 16.44 -17.21
CA THR A 157 19.24 17.29 -17.96
C THR A 157 20.64 16.68 -17.92
N ASP A 158 21.49 16.98 -18.92
CA ASP A 158 22.88 16.48 -18.96
C ASP A 158 23.73 16.94 -17.75
N ASP A 159 23.26 17.94 -17.01
CA ASP A 159 23.86 18.45 -15.77
C ASP A 159 23.41 17.69 -14.51
N ASP A 160 22.43 16.78 -14.62
CA ASP A 160 22.00 15.96 -13.49
C ASP A 160 23.04 14.87 -13.21
N ASP A 161 23.52 14.79 -11.97
CA ASP A 161 24.36 13.69 -11.48
C ASP A 161 23.55 12.39 -11.50
N LEU A 162 23.49 11.75 -12.67
CA LEU A 162 22.95 10.41 -12.82
C LEU A 162 23.80 9.48 -11.97
N LEU A 163 23.14 8.66 -11.15
CA LEU A 163 23.85 7.58 -10.48
C LEU A 163 24.40 6.66 -11.57
N ASP A 164 25.69 6.33 -11.50
CA ASP A 164 26.29 5.19 -12.20
C ASP A 164 25.67 3.92 -11.61
N ASP A 165 24.40 3.72 -11.92
CA ASP A 165 23.68 2.52 -11.64
C ASP A 165 24.23 1.49 -12.64
N ASP A 166 25.19 0.67 -12.17
CA ASP A 166 25.70 -0.55 -12.82
C ASP A 166 24.57 -1.58 -13.03
N ILE A 167 23.50 -1.19 -13.73
CA ILE A 167 22.39 -2.04 -14.13
C ILE A 167 22.84 -2.75 -15.42
N GLU A 168 23.87 -3.58 -15.31
CA GLU A 168 24.45 -4.31 -16.45
C GLU A 168 23.53 -5.45 -16.96
N ASP A 169 22.33 -5.66 -16.40
CA ASP A 169 21.46 -6.80 -16.75
C ASP A 169 19.94 -6.56 -16.63
N GLU A 170 19.42 -5.34 -16.80
CA GLU A 170 17.96 -5.17 -16.98
C GLU A 170 17.62 -5.34 -18.47
N GLU A 171 16.62 -6.19 -18.78
CA GLU A 171 16.04 -6.19 -20.13
C GLU A 171 15.62 -4.76 -20.48
N GLU A 172 15.96 -4.33 -21.70
CA GLU A 172 15.51 -3.05 -22.26
C GLU A 172 13.98 -3.02 -22.23
N ILE A 173 13.42 -2.28 -21.26
CA ILE A 173 11.97 -2.05 -21.23
C ILE A 173 11.68 -1.12 -22.39
N ASP A 174 10.98 -1.63 -23.40
CA ASP A 174 10.44 -0.78 -24.45
C ASP A 174 9.19 -0.04 -23.90
N PRO A 175 9.23 1.29 -23.73
CA PRO A 175 8.07 2.03 -23.26
C PRO A 175 6.86 1.92 -24.20
N ASP A 176 7.08 1.62 -25.48
CA ASP A 176 6.01 1.54 -26.48
C ASP A 176 5.12 0.31 -26.32
N ASP A 177 5.59 -0.72 -25.61
CA ASP A 177 4.76 -1.87 -25.20
C ASP A 177 3.64 -1.49 -24.21
N TYR A 178 3.75 -0.32 -23.57
CA TYR A 178 2.84 0.15 -22.52
C TYR A 178 1.81 1.17 -23.03
N GLY A 179 1.53 1.16 -24.33
CA GLY A 179 0.51 1.99 -24.98
C GLY A 179 1.04 3.36 -25.36
N PHE A 180 0.55 3.90 -26.48
CA PHE A 180 1.01 5.18 -27.02
C PHE A 180 0.37 6.36 -26.28
N VAL A 181 1.20 7.25 -25.73
CA VAL A 181 0.76 8.51 -25.10
C VAL A 181 1.76 9.60 -25.47
N ASP A 182 1.26 10.79 -25.85
CA ASP A 182 2.12 11.94 -26.08
C ASP A 182 2.60 12.54 -24.74
N ILE A 183 3.78 12.07 -24.31
CA ILE A 183 4.44 12.54 -23.09
C ILE A 183 4.82 14.02 -23.22
N ARG A 184 5.17 14.50 -24.42
CA ARG A 184 5.55 15.91 -24.63
C ARG A 184 4.34 16.82 -24.45
N GLU A 185 3.19 16.43 -24.99
CA GLU A 185 1.93 17.14 -24.75
C GLU A 185 1.61 17.19 -23.26
N SER A 186 1.73 16.05 -22.57
CA SER A 186 1.47 15.96 -21.13
C SER A 186 2.38 16.89 -20.32
N MET A 187 3.67 16.93 -20.66
CA MET A 187 4.63 17.84 -20.01
C MET A 187 4.33 19.31 -20.30
N ASN A 188 3.91 19.65 -21.52
CA ASN A 188 3.49 21.01 -21.85
C ASN A 188 2.29 21.46 -21.01
N VAL A 189 1.33 20.55 -20.79
CA VAL A 189 0.16 20.80 -19.93
C VAL A 189 0.60 21.02 -18.48
N VAL A 190 1.47 20.17 -17.94
CA VAL A 190 2.01 20.33 -16.57
C VAL A 190 2.75 21.67 -16.43
N SER A 191 3.61 22.03 -17.38
CA SER A 191 4.31 23.32 -17.35
C SER A 191 3.34 24.51 -17.46
N SER A 192 2.26 24.39 -18.24
CA SER A 192 1.22 25.42 -18.32
C SER A 192 0.45 25.54 -16.99
N ALA A 193 0.14 24.42 -16.34
CA ALA A 193 -0.49 24.40 -15.03
C ALA A 193 0.40 25.08 -13.98
N VAL A 194 1.71 24.81 -13.97
CA VAL A 194 2.68 25.45 -13.04
C VAL A 194 2.75 26.96 -13.24
N ARG A 195 2.82 27.44 -14.49
CA ARG A 195 2.80 28.88 -14.80
C ARG A 195 1.49 29.54 -14.35
N SER A 196 0.37 28.86 -14.56
CA SER A 196 -0.95 29.35 -14.15
C SER A 196 -1.07 29.40 -12.63
N LEU A 197 -0.62 28.35 -11.91
CA LEU A 197 -0.57 28.33 -10.45
C LEU A 197 0.32 29.45 -9.89
N ARG A 198 1.46 29.75 -10.53
CA ARG A 198 2.31 30.87 -10.14
C ARG A 198 1.58 32.22 -10.27
N SER A 199 0.82 32.42 -11.35
CA SER A 199 0.00 33.61 -11.53
C SER A 199 -1.09 33.72 -10.46
N ILE A 200 -1.84 32.63 -10.25
CA ILE A 200 -2.90 32.55 -9.22
C ILE A 200 -2.32 32.85 -7.84
N SER A 201 -1.19 32.23 -7.49
CA SER A 201 -0.50 32.48 -6.22
C SER A 201 -0.14 33.95 -6.02
N ALA A 202 0.36 34.62 -7.05
CA ALA A 202 0.74 36.03 -6.97
C ALA A 202 -0.48 36.95 -6.80
N ASP A 203 -1.59 36.64 -7.49
CA ASP A 203 -2.85 37.38 -7.37
C ASP A 203 -3.47 37.20 -5.98
N CYS A 204 -3.54 35.95 -5.49
CA CYS A 204 -3.99 35.64 -4.14
C CYS A 204 -3.11 36.30 -3.08
N GLU A 205 -1.77 36.25 -3.22
CA GLU A 205 -0.85 36.90 -2.28
C GLU A 205 -1.10 38.41 -2.22
N LYS A 206 -1.31 39.05 -3.37
CA LYS A 206 -1.61 40.49 -3.44
C LYS A 206 -2.93 40.83 -2.76
N GLU A 207 -3.97 40.03 -2.95
CA GLU A 207 -5.26 40.19 -2.29
C GLU A 207 -5.13 40.03 -0.77
N MET A 208 -4.44 38.98 -0.33
CA MET A 208 -4.19 38.70 1.09
C MET A 208 -3.40 39.83 1.76
N ARG A 209 -2.35 40.36 1.10
CA ARG A 209 -1.60 41.52 1.58
C ARG A 209 -2.46 42.78 1.70
N ALA A 210 -3.45 42.95 0.82
CA ALA A 210 -4.36 44.10 0.87
C ALA A 210 -5.41 43.98 1.99
N HIS A 211 -5.83 42.76 2.33
CA HIS A 211 -6.81 42.48 3.39
C HIS A 211 -6.17 42.23 4.77
N PHE A 212 -4.85 42.10 4.83
CA PHE A 212 -4.14 41.85 6.08
C PHE A 212 -4.20 43.08 7.00
N VAL A 213 -4.78 42.88 8.19
CA VAL A 213 -4.74 43.84 9.30
C VAL A 213 -4.00 43.16 10.44
N GLY A 214 -2.68 43.36 10.49
CA GLY A 214 -1.80 42.80 11.52
C GLY A 214 -2.03 43.45 12.89
N PHE A 215 -1.65 42.74 13.95
CA PHE A 215 -1.57 43.34 15.29
C PHE A 215 -0.23 44.07 15.49
N SER A 216 0.78 43.75 14.68
CA SER A 216 2.07 44.44 14.60
C SER A 216 2.57 44.54 13.14
N ASP A 217 3.62 45.33 12.90
CA ASP A 217 4.33 45.41 11.60
C ASP A 217 5.35 44.25 11.42
N ASP A 218 5.22 43.14 12.15
CA ASP A 218 6.13 41.99 12.04
C ASP A 218 5.90 41.23 10.72
N PRO A 219 6.90 41.12 9.83
CA PRO A 219 6.81 40.32 8.61
C PRO A 219 6.42 38.86 8.85
N ALA A 220 6.76 38.29 10.02
CA ALA A 220 6.40 36.92 10.36
C ALA A 220 4.89 36.71 10.53
N GLU A 221 4.14 37.70 11.03
CA GLU A 221 2.67 37.60 11.16
C GLU A 221 1.99 37.50 9.78
N LEU A 222 2.52 38.22 8.79
CA LEU A 222 2.01 38.20 7.43
C LEU A 222 2.34 36.89 6.73
N ASP A 223 3.55 36.38 6.89
CA ASP A 223 3.95 35.08 6.34
C ASP A 223 3.11 33.95 6.93
N ASP A 224 2.88 33.94 8.26
CA ASP A 224 2.00 32.97 8.92
C ASP A 224 0.56 33.09 8.41
N TYR A 225 0.03 34.32 8.25
CA TYR A 225 -1.30 34.54 7.68
C TYR A 225 -1.43 33.99 6.25
N ILE A 226 -0.39 34.20 5.43
CA ILE A 226 -0.32 33.67 4.06
C ILE A 226 -0.32 32.14 4.09
N GLU A 227 0.58 31.51 4.87
CA GLU A 227 0.65 30.05 4.98
C GLU A 227 -0.68 29.42 5.43
N GLU A 228 -1.41 30.08 6.35
CA GLU A 228 -2.66 29.54 6.91
C GLU A 228 -3.88 29.67 6.00
N ASN A 229 -3.92 30.70 5.15
CA ASN A 229 -5.11 31.06 4.39
C ASN A 229 -4.98 30.84 2.87
N LEU A 230 -3.76 30.74 2.33
CA LEU A 230 -3.52 30.62 0.88
C LEU A 230 -4.31 29.47 0.23
N ASP A 231 -4.43 28.31 0.90
CA ASP A 231 -5.23 27.16 0.40
C ASP A 231 -6.68 27.57 0.09
N SER A 232 -7.30 28.42 0.91
CA SER A 232 -8.69 28.83 0.70
C SER A 232 -8.81 29.84 -0.44
N TYR A 233 -7.93 30.85 -0.49
CA TYR A 233 -7.90 31.82 -1.58
C TYR A 233 -7.62 31.18 -2.95
N VAL A 234 -6.65 30.27 -3.02
CA VAL A 234 -6.31 29.55 -4.26
C VAL A 234 -7.48 28.72 -4.77
N ARG A 235 -8.19 28.02 -3.87
CA ARG A 235 -9.36 27.19 -4.24
C ARG A 235 -10.57 28.02 -4.69
N GLU A 236 -10.71 29.25 -4.20
CA GLU A 236 -11.78 30.18 -4.60
C GLU A 236 -11.45 30.96 -5.88
N HIS A 237 -10.20 30.89 -6.36
CA HIS A 237 -9.80 31.56 -7.60
C HIS A 237 -10.47 30.93 -8.83
N ASN A 238 -11.05 31.76 -9.71
CA ASN A 238 -11.85 31.32 -10.85
C ASN A 238 -11.12 30.34 -11.79
N ASP A 239 -9.81 30.52 -11.98
CA ASP A 239 -9.00 29.69 -12.89
C ASP A 239 -8.51 28.38 -12.25
N PHE A 240 -8.67 28.18 -10.94
CA PHE A 240 -8.09 27.04 -10.23
C PHE A 240 -8.70 25.71 -10.67
N GLU A 241 -10.03 25.61 -10.72
CA GLU A 241 -10.69 24.36 -11.14
C GLU A 241 -10.39 24.01 -12.60
N ASN A 242 -10.22 25.00 -13.49
CA ASN A 242 -9.82 24.75 -14.88
C ASN A 242 -8.45 24.06 -14.96
N ILE A 243 -7.49 24.40 -14.09
CA ILE A 243 -6.20 23.71 -14.02
C ILE A 243 -6.40 22.24 -13.63
N ILE A 244 -7.24 21.98 -12.64
CA ILE A 244 -7.54 20.64 -12.16
C ILE A 244 -8.22 19.81 -13.25
N GLU A 245 -9.23 20.37 -13.93
CA GLU A 245 -9.93 19.71 -15.04
C GLU A 245 -9.00 19.34 -16.19
N ILE A 246 -8.10 20.25 -16.58
CA ILE A 246 -7.10 20.01 -17.61
C ILE A 246 -6.17 18.85 -17.21
N LEU A 247 -5.73 18.80 -15.95
CA LEU A 247 -4.87 17.72 -15.45
C LEU A 247 -5.62 16.38 -15.40
N ILE A 248 -6.88 16.38 -14.95
CA ILE A 248 -7.74 15.18 -14.96
C ILE A 248 -7.91 14.65 -16.38
N ALA A 249 -8.17 15.52 -17.36
CA ALA A 249 -8.28 15.12 -18.76
C ALA A 249 -6.98 14.47 -19.29
N GLN A 250 -5.81 14.92 -18.83
CA GLN A 250 -4.55 14.23 -19.18
C GLN A 250 -4.41 12.86 -18.50
N LEU A 251 -4.93 12.68 -17.28
CA LEU A 251 -4.98 11.38 -16.64
C LEU A 251 -5.91 10.41 -17.41
N GLU A 252 -7.07 10.88 -17.87
CA GLU A 252 -8.06 10.10 -18.64
C GLU A 252 -7.45 9.47 -19.89
N LYS A 253 -6.61 10.21 -20.62
CA LYS A 253 -5.90 9.71 -21.81
C LYS A 253 -5.09 8.43 -21.56
N ARG A 254 -4.65 8.16 -20.32
CA ARG A 254 -3.90 6.93 -20.00
C ARG A 254 -4.81 5.72 -19.94
N PHE A 255 -6.05 5.90 -19.51
CA PHE A 255 -7.04 4.82 -19.56
C PHE A 255 -7.43 4.49 -21.00
N ASP A 256 -7.52 5.50 -21.87
CA ASP A 256 -7.85 5.31 -23.28
C ASP A 256 -6.75 4.58 -24.08
N SER A 257 -5.51 4.63 -23.60
CA SER A 257 -4.39 3.89 -24.22
C SER A 257 -4.23 2.46 -23.70
N ILE A 258 -5.20 1.93 -22.94
CA ILE A 258 -5.20 0.51 -22.55
C ILE A 258 -5.65 -0.34 -23.77
N PRO A 259 -4.80 -1.25 -24.28
CA PRO A 259 -5.07 -1.94 -25.54
C PRO A 259 -6.04 -3.11 -25.41
N VAL A 260 -6.22 -3.65 -24.20
CA VAL A 260 -6.90 -4.94 -23.97
C VAL A 260 -7.75 -4.90 -22.69
N GLY A 261 -8.66 -5.86 -22.59
CA GLY A 261 -9.55 -6.00 -21.44
C GLY A 261 -10.80 -5.13 -21.55
N TYR A 262 -11.68 -5.29 -20.57
CA TYR A 262 -12.93 -4.56 -20.45
C TYR A 262 -12.81 -3.51 -19.35
N ILE A 263 -13.07 -2.24 -19.69
CA ILE A 263 -13.14 -1.14 -18.73
C ILE A 263 -14.60 -0.83 -18.47
N ARG A 264 -15.03 -0.94 -17.21
CA ARG A 264 -16.31 -0.40 -16.75
C ARG A 264 -16.11 1.06 -16.37
N ARG A 265 -16.94 1.95 -16.91
CA ARG A 265 -16.97 3.37 -16.56
C ARG A 265 -18.23 3.69 -15.76
N GLY A 266 -18.14 4.70 -14.89
CA GLY A 266 -19.28 5.26 -14.18
C GLY A 266 -20.11 6.19 -15.05
N ASP A 267 -21.13 6.79 -14.46
CA ASP A 267 -22.02 7.75 -15.14
C ASP A 267 -21.29 9.04 -15.57
N ASP A 268 -20.21 9.37 -14.85
CA ASP A 268 -19.30 10.47 -15.15
C ASP A 268 -18.28 10.13 -16.26
N GLY A 269 -18.31 8.91 -16.80
CA GLY A 269 -17.35 8.42 -17.79
C GLY A 269 -15.99 8.01 -17.20
N TRP A 270 -15.80 8.11 -15.88
CA TRP A 270 -14.55 7.75 -15.22
C TRP A 270 -14.42 6.23 -15.09
N PRO A 271 -13.23 5.64 -15.33
CA PRO A 271 -13.00 4.22 -15.13
C PRO A 271 -13.17 3.80 -13.67
N ILE A 272 -13.98 2.76 -13.44
CA ILE A 272 -14.20 2.17 -12.11
C ILE A 272 -13.43 0.86 -12.00
N THR A 273 -13.56 -0.01 -13.00
CA THR A 273 -12.88 -1.31 -13.02
C THR A 273 -12.28 -1.62 -14.38
N TRP A 274 -11.23 -2.43 -14.37
CA TRP A 274 -10.68 -3.09 -15.54
C TRP A 274 -10.60 -4.59 -15.28
N PHE A 275 -11.10 -5.40 -16.22
CA PHE A 275 -11.01 -6.85 -16.18
C PHE A 275 -10.32 -7.38 -17.43
N TRP A 276 -9.43 -8.35 -17.25
CA TRP A 276 -8.81 -9.03 -18.37
C TRP A 276 -8.36 -10.45 -18.02
N GLU A 277 -8.40 -11.33 -19.01
CA GLU A 277 -8.01 -12.73 -18.91
C GLU A 277 -7.19 -13.15 -20.13
N THR A 278 -6.14 -13.94 -19.91
CA THR A 278 -5.32 -14.55 -20.96
C THR A 278 -4.64 -15.82 -20.46
N LYS A 279 -4.23 -16.71 -21.37
CA LYS A 279 -3.41 -17.88 -21.03
C LYS A 279 -1.91 -17.61 -21.11
N ASP A 280 -1.52 -16.50 -21.72
CA ASP A 280 -0.11 -16.13 -21.86
C ASP A 280 0.37 -15.38 -20.61
N ARG A 281 1.23 -16.04 -19.82
CA ARG A 281 1.85 -15.45 -18.62
C ARG A 281 2.63 -14.18 -18.92
N ALA A 282 3.40 -14.16 -20.02
CA ALA A 282 4.28 -13.04 -20.32
C ALA A 282 3.45 -11.80 -20.70
N ASP A 283 2.45 -11.99 -21.58
CA ASP A 283 1.51 -10.92 -21.95
C ASP A 283 0.69 -10.48 -20.72
N PHE A 284 0.22 -11.42 -19.89
CA PHE A 284 -0.49 -11.13 -18.65
C PHE A 284 0.30 -10.19 -17.73
N LEU A 285 1.53 -10.61 -17.38
CA LEU A 285 2.38 -9.86 -16.48
C LEU A 285 2.77 -8.50 -17.06
N GLN A 286 3.00 -8.41 -18.37
CA GLN A 286 3.31 -7.14 -19.03
C GLN A 286 2.16 -6.14 -18.87
N LYS A 287 0.90 -6.53 -19.13
CA LYS A 287 -0.23 -5.59 -19.00
C LYS A 287 -0.56 -5.25 -17.55
N VAL A 288 -0.49 -6.22 -16.63
CA VAL A 288 -0.73 -5.97 -15.20
C VAL A 288 0.35 -5.04 -14.60
N THR A 289 1.59 -5.12 -15.10
CA THR A 289 2.70 -4.24 -14.67
C THR A 289 2.36 -2.76 -14.82
N ARG A 290 1.49 -2.37 -15.76
CA ARG A 290 1.04 -0.97 -15.91
C ARG A 290 0.32 -0.42 -14.66
N PHE A 291 -0.31 -1.29 -13.90
CA PHE A 291 -1.09 -0.95 -12.70
C PHE A 291 -0.29 -1.10 -11.40
N SER A 292 0.84 -1.82 -11.42
CA SER A 292 1.64 -2.09 -10.20
C SER A 292 3.04 -1.49 -10.23
N SER A 293 3.57 -1.12 -11.40
CA SER A 293 4.96 -0.69 -11.58
C SER A 293 5.24 0.72 -11.09
N ASN A 294 6.52 0.98 -10.93
CA ASN A 294 7.09 2.27 -10.55
C ASN A 294 8.41 2.56 -11.30
N HIS A 295 8.63 1.87 -12.43
CA HIS A 295 9.85 2.00 -13.22
C HIS A 295 9.93 3.38 -13.89
N ALA A 296 11.08 4.05 -13.79
CA ALA A 296 11.26 5.41 -14.29
C ALA A 296 11.03 5.54 -15.80
N LEU A 297 11.49 4.56 -16.60
CA LEU A 297 11.27 4.54 -18.05
C LEU A 297 9.79 4.49 -18.46
N LEU A 298 8.90 4.09 -17.54
CA LEU A 298 7.45 4.00 -17.80
C LEU A 298 6.68 5.21 -17.27
N PHE A 299 7.34 6.19 -16.64
CA PHE A 299 6.68 7.40 -16.15
C PHE A 299 6.02 8.15 -17.31
N GLY A 300 4.74 8.48 -17.15
CA GLY A 300 3.90 9.01 -18.22
C GLY A 300 2.92 7.99 -18.79
N ARG A 301 3.13 6.69 -18.52
CA ARG A 301 2.32 5.58 -19.06
C ARG A 301 1.67 4.72 -17.97
N LEU A 302 2.18 4.77 -16.74
CA LEU A 302 1.68 3.96 -15.62
C LEU A 302 0.35 4.50 -15.07
N LEU A 303 -0.44 3.60 -14.49
CA LEU A 303 -1.70 3.93 -13.81
C LEU A 303 -1.66 3.66 -12.31
N THR A 304 -0.55 3.13 -11.79
CA THR A 304 -0.34 2.75 -10.39
C THR A 304 -0.89 3.74 -9.35
N PRO A 305 -0.69 5.08 -9.48
CA PRO A 305 -1.22 6.03 -8.49
C PRO A 305 -2.75 6.19 -8.49
N LEU A 306 -3.43 5.73 -9.55
CA LEU A 306 -4.89 5.81 -9.71
C LEU A 306 -5.57 4.49 -9.34
N VAL A 307 -4.79 3.45 -9.01
CA VAL A 307 -5.31 2.14 -8.64
C VAL A 307 -5.70 2.14 -7.17
N ASN A 308 -6.89 1.65 -6.88
CA ASN A 308 -7.37 1.40 -5.53
C ASN A 308 -6.95 0.01 -5.04
N GLY A 309 -7.13 -1.01 -5.88
CA GLY A 309 -6.84 -2.40 -5.53
C GLY A 309 -6.68 -3.28 -6.76
N ILE A 310 -5.80 -4.26 -6.67
CA ILE A 310 -5.49 -5.23 -7.73
C ILE A 310 -5.84 -6.62 -7.20
N ARG A 311 -6.58 -7.40 -7.99
CA ARG A 311 -6.77 -8.83 -7.77
C ARG A 311 -6.30 -9.58 -8.99
N VAL A 312 -5.40 -10.53 -8.82
CA VAL A 312 -4.95 -11.42 -9.89
C VAL A 312 -5.20 -12.87 -9.49
N GLY A 313 -5.54 -13.70 -10.47
CA GLY A 313 -5.67 -15.14 -10.33
C GLY A 313 -4.91 -15.82 -11.44
N GLY A 314 -4.30 -16.97 -11.15
CA GLY A 314 -3.66 -17.77 -12.19
C GLY A 314 -2.74 -18.86 -11.64
N PRO A 315 -2.13 -19.65 -12.53
CA PRO A 315 -1.24 -20.75 -12.18
C PRO A 315 0.16 -20.27 -11.80
N PHE A 316 0.22 -19.36 -10.82
CA PHE A 316 1.46 -18.89 -10.22
C PHE A 316 2.08 -20.01 -9.38
N LYS A 317 3.28 -20.43 -9.78
CA LYS A 317 4.07 -21.41 -9.04
C LYS A 317 5.55 -21.22 -9.29
N SER A 318 6.34 -21.59 -8.29
CA SER A 318 7.79 -21.53 -8.35
C SER A 318 8.38 -22.81 -8.90
N ASP A 319 9.46 -22.70 -9.66
CA ASP A 319 10.13 -23.87 -10.24
C ASP A 319 10.60 -24.88 -9.18
N TRP A 320 10.88 -24.40 -7.96
CA TRP A 320 11.34 -25.22 -6.84
C TRP A 320 10.20 -25.81 -5.98
N TYR A 321 8.94 -25.43 -6.22
CA TYR A 321 7.76 -25.97 -5.55
C TYR A 321 6.72 -26.40 -6.59
N PRO A 322 6.74 -27.67 -7.03
CA PRO A 322 5.93 -28.12 -8.17
C PRO A 322 4.45 -28.31 -7.82
N GLU A 323 4.10 -28.35 -6.54
CA GLU A 323 2.73 -28.54 -6.08
C GLU A 323 1.87 -27.28 -6.29
N SER A 324 0.60 -27.52 -6.55
CA SER A 324 -0.44 -26.51 -6.67
C SER A 324 -0.65 -25.80 -5.34
N LEU A 325 -0.43 -24.48 -5.31
CA LEU A 325 -0.78 -23.67 -4.16
C LEU A 325 -2.25 -23.27 -4.29
N ARG A 326 -3.06 -23.55 -3.27
CA ARG A 326 -4.43 -23.03 -3.13
C ARG A 326 -4.47 -21.94 -2.07
N LEU A 327 -3.77 -20.86 -2.35
CA LEU A 327 -3.59 -19.74 -1.42
C LEU A 327 -4.18 -18.47 -2.01
N VAL A 328 -4.77 -17.65 -1.14
CA VAL A 328 -5.08 -16.26 -1.42
C VAL A 328 -4.06 -15.42 -0.64
N LEU A 329 -3.10 -14.82 -1.33
CA LEU A 329 -2.10 -13.95 -0.72
C LEU A 329 -2.60 -12.51 -0.75
N ILE A 330 -2.69 -11.88 0.42
CA ILE A 330 -3.08 -10.47 0.57
C ILE A 330 -1.83 -9.67 0.90
N ASP A 331 -1.29 -8.97 -0.11
CA ASP A 331 -0.17 -8.03 0.03
C ASP A 331 -0.71 -6.60 0.16
N GLY A 332 -0.82 -6.13 1.41
CA GLY A 332 -1.29 -4.78 1.74
C GLY A 332 -0.16 -3.77 1.95
N GLU A 333 -0.54 -2.54 2.31
CA GLU A 333 0.41 -1.49 2.72
C GLU A 333 1.33 -1.99 3.85
N GLY A 334 2.63 -1.63 3.81
CA GLY A 334 3.56 -2.03 4.86
C GLY A 334 3.23 -1.42 6.22
N LEU A 335 3.77 -2.02 7.27
CA LEU A 335 3.61 -1.55 8.64
C LEU A 335 4.39 -0.23 8.85
N GLY A 336 3.80 0.71 9.58
CA GLY A 336 4.46 1.98 9.96
C GLY A 336 4.47 3.06 8.87
N HIS A 337 3.63 2.95 7.84
CA HIS A 337 3.62 3.85 6.68
C HIS A 337 3.12 5.29 6.94
N THR A 338 2.36 5.51 8.03
CA THR A 338 2.04 6.88 8.48
C THR A 338 2.90 7.28 9.68
N PRO A 339 3.47 8.50 9.71
CA PRO A 339 4.28 8.98 10.85
C PRO A 339 3.53 8.91 12.20
N SER A 340 2.20 8.92 12.15
CA SER A 340 1.31 8.77 13.31
C SER A 340 1.06 7.33 13.75
N SER A 341 1.36 6.32 12.91
CA SER A 341 1.07 4.89 13.14
C SER A 341 2.32 4.04 13.37
N ILE A 342 3.44 4.65 13.75
CA ILE A 342 4.71 3.95 14.04
C ILE A 342 4.55 2.92 15.19
N GLY A 343 3.47 3.02 15.98
CA GLY A 343 3.17 2.11 17.09
C GLY A 343 1.80 1.44 17.09
N SER A 344 1.02 1.49 16.00
CA SER A 344 -0.31 0.84 15.94
C SER A 344 -0.70 0.42 14.52
N LEU A 345 -1.44 -0.68 14.38
CA LEU A 345 -2.01 -1.10 13.09
C LEU A 345 -3.16 -0.19 12.65
N SER A 346 -3.44 -0.17 11.35
CA SER A 346 -4.62 0.51 10.80
C SER A 346 -5.89 -0.29 11.10
N THR A 347 -7.05 0.36 11.15
CA THR A 347 -8.33 -0.33 11.40
C THR A 347 -8.66 -1.35 10.31
N SER A 348 -8.28 -1.10 9.05
CA SER A 348 -8.45 -2.07 7.97
C SER A 348 -7.56 -3.30 8.16
N THR A 349 -6.29 -3.11 8.51
CA THR A 349 -5.38 -4.22 8.82
C THR A 349 -5.87 -5.05 10.01
N ALA A 350 -6.40 -4.40 11.06
CA ALA A 350 -6.94 -5.09 12.23
C ALA A 350 -8.16 -5.97 11.87
N ARG A 351 -9.07 -5.49 11.01
CA ARG A 351 -10.19 -6.32 10.53
C ARG A 351 -9.72 -7.51 9.70
N LEU A 352 -8.74 -7.30 8.82
CA LEU A 352 -8.17 -8.39 8.02
C LEU A 352 -7.55 -9.48 8.90
N LEU A 353 -6.92 -9.14 10.04
CA LEU A 353 -6.39 -10.14 10.97
C LEU A 353 -7.46 -11.11 11.49
N ASP A 354 -8.68 -10.62 11.68
CA ASP A 354 -9.81 -11.45 12.15
C ASP A 354 -10.35 -12.35 11.03
N GLU A 355 -10.40 -11.83 9.80
CA GLU A 355 -10.99 -12.50 8.62
C GLU A 355 -10.07 -13.55 7.98
N VAL A 356 -8.75 -13.36 7.99
CA VAL A 356 -7.81 -14.29 7.33
C VAL A 356 -7.58 -15.57 8.13
N ASP A 357 -7.21 -16.64 7.42
CA ASP A 357 -6.84 -17.91 8.03
C ASP A 357 -5.43 -17.86 8.65
N ARG A 358 -4.47 -17.25 7.95
CA ARG A 358 -3.05 -17.20 8.34
C ARG A 358 -2.47 -15.80 8.19
N VAL A 359 -1.46 -15.49 8.99
CA VAL A 359 -0.72 -14.22 8.95
C VAL A 359 0.75 -14.50 8.77
N LEU A 360 1.37 -13.92 7.74
CA LEU A 360 2.79 -14.02 7.45
C LEU A 360 3.48 -12.69 7.76
N LEU A 361 4.15 -12.62 8.91
CA LEU A 361 4.96 -11.47 9.30
C LEU A 361 6.37 -11.58 8.70
N VAL A 362 6.69 -10.70 7.77
CA VAL A 362 7.98 -10.59 7.11
C VAL A 362 8.82 -9.52 7.80
N ASP A 363 9.99 -9.91 8.32
CA ASP A 363 10.89 -9.03 9.05
C ASP A 363 12.34 -9.15 8.56
N ASN A 364 13.16 -8.12 8.77
CA ASN A 364 14.55 -8.10 8.32
C ASN A 364 15.47 -8.70 9.39
N ALA A 365 16.14 -9.82 9.07
CA ALA A 365 17.04 -10.51 10.01
C ALA A 365 18.26 -9.69 10.44
N LYS A 366 18.68 -8.68 9.65
CA LYS A 366 19.81 -7.79 10.01
C LYS A 366 19.46 -6.83 11.13
N GLN A 367 18.21 -6.40 11.19
CA GLN A 367 17.68 -5.50 12.21
C GLN A 367 16.29 -6.01 12.64
N PRO A 368 16.23 -7.17 13.31
CA PRO A 368 14.96 -7.81 13.61
C PRO A 368 14.17 -7.01 14.65
N MET A 369 12.85 -7.18 14.62
CA MET A 369 11.89 -6.72 15.62
C MET A 369 11.94 -5.21 15.89
N GLN A 370 11.96 -4.41 14.83
CA GLN A 370 11.78 -2.95 14.93
C GLN A 370 10.35 -2.58 15.37
N ALA A 371 10.07 -1.29 15.53
CA ALA A 371 8.81 -0.80 16.10
C ALA A 371 7.53 -1.36 15.43
N ALA A 372 7.52 -1.47 14.10
CA ALA A 372 6.32 -1.89 13.37
C ALA A 372 6.00 -3.40 13.49
N PRO A 373 6.96 -4.34 13.30
CA PRO A 373 6.73 -5.76 13.61
C PRO A 373 6.31 -5.98 15.07
N VAL A 374 6.90 -5.23 16.01
CA VAL A 374 6.52 -5.29 17.42
C VAL A 374 5.06 -4.85 17.63
N ALA A 375 4.62 -3.77 16.97
CA ALA A 375 3.24 -3.32 17.03
C ALA A 375 2.27 -4.37 16.46
N ALA A 376 2.63 -5.05 15.36
CA ALA A 376 1.83 -6.14 14.83
C ALA A 376 1.72 -7.32 15.80
N LEU A 377 2.82 -7.74 16.43
CA LEU A 377 2.80 -8.81 17.44
C LEU A 377 1.93 -8.45 18.64
N LYS A 378 1.99 -7.20 19.12
CA LYS A 378 1.11 -6.71 20.19
C LYS A 378 -0.35 -6.77 19.79
N GLU A 379 -0.69 -6.27 18.60
CA GLU A 379 -2.08 -6.28 18.12
C GLU A 379 -2.61 -7.71 17.96
N MET A 380 -1.79 -8.65 17.46
CA MET A 380 -2.16 -10.06 17.36
C MET A 380 -2.35 -10.71 18.73
N ALA A 381 -1.55 -10.34 19.73
CA ALA A 381 -1.73 -10.79 21.10
C ALA A 381 -3.00 -10.22 21.74
N ILE A 382 -3.34 -8.95 21.46
CA ILE A 382 -4.55 -8.29 21.97
C ILE A 382 -5.82 -8.85 21.30
N SER A 383 -5.79 -9.03 19.98
CA SER A 383 -6.91 -9.56 19.19
C SER A 383 -7.10 -11.08 19.35
N GLY A 384 -6.13 -11.78 19.93
CA GLY A 384 -6.19 -13.24 20.10
C GLY A 384 -5.85 -14.04 18.84
N ASN A 385 -5.31 -13.40 17.81
CA ASN A 385 -4.97 -14.00 16.52
C ASN A 385 -3.56 -14.63 16.49
N VAL A 386 -2.91 -14.84 17.64
CA VAL A 386 -1.52 -15.35 17.72
C VAL A 386 -1.36 -16.70 17.01
N SER A 387 -2.33 -17.60 17.13
CA SER A 387 -2.27 -18.94 16.48
C SER A 387 -2.21 -18.91 14.95
N LYS A 388 -2.55 -17.78 14.33
CA LYS A 388 -2.47 -17.57 12.88
C LYS A 388 -1.05 -17.18 12.41
N LEU A 389 -0.17 -16.77 13.33
CA LEU A 389 1.11 -16.13 13.03
C LEU A 389 2.17 -17.11 12.50
N HIS A 390 2.81 -16.71 11.41
CA HIS A 390 4.03 -17.28 10.84
C HIS A 390 5.03 -16.14 10.64
N VAL A 391 6.32 -16.37 10.91
CA VAL A 391 7.35 -15.31 10.82
C VAL A 391 8.46 -15.69 9.86
N VAL A 392 8.72 -14.84 8.88
CA VAL A 392 9.80 -15.00 7.90
C VAL A 392 10.83 -13.90 8.09
N PHE A 393 12.03 -14.30 8.48
CA PHE A 393 13.19 -13.42 8.58
C PHE A 393 13.96 -13.41 7.26
N THR A 394 13.88 -12.31 6.53
CA THR A 394 14.58 -12.08 5.25
C THR A 394 15.98 -11.52 5.47
N HIS A 395 16.76 -11.35 4.39
CA HIS A 395 18.14 -10.83 4.45
C HIS A 395 19.04 -11.64 5.39
N PHE A 396 18.71 -12.91 5.63
CA PHE A 396 19.44 -13.74 6.58
C PHE A 396 20.89 -14.00 6.14
N ASP A 397 21.17 -13.92 4.84
CA ASP A 397 22.52 -13.96 4.26
C ASP A 397 23.41 -12.75 4.63
N GLN A 398 22.80 -11.67 5.15
CA GLN A 398 23.46 -10.47 5.63
C GLN A 398 23.69 -10.47 7.15
N VAL A 399 23.18 -11.46 7.88
CA VAL A 399 23.44 -11.62 9.32
C VAL A 399 24.86 -12.14 9.49
N ARG A 400 25.82 -11.21 9.60
CA ARG A 400 27.26 -11.50 9.67
C ARG A 400 27.87 -10.80 10.87
N GLY A 401 28.81 -11.48 11.51
CA GLY A 401 29.59 -10.92 12.60
C GLY A 401 30.80 -11.80 12.90
N ALA A 402 31.85 -11.22 13.48
CA ALA A 402 33.08 -11.96 13.84
C ALA A 402 32.79 -13.16 14.77
N ASN A 403 31.68 -13.11 15.52
CA ASN A 403 31.25 -14.13 16.46
C ASN A 403 30.21 -15.12 15.88
N LEU A 404 29.79 -14.96 14.62
CA LEU A 404 28.75 -15.79 13.98
C LEU A 404 29.43 -16.73 12.98
N ARG A 405 29.81 -17.93 13.43
CA ARG A 405 30.57 -18.89 12.60
C ARG A 405 29.65 -19.88 11.90
N THR A 406 28.54 -20.22 12.54
CA THR A 406 27.57 -21.18 12.02
C THR A 406 26.23 -20.51 11.76
N VAL A 407 25.41 -21.18 10.97
CA VAL A 407 24.05 -20.71 10.70
C VAL A 407 23.21 -20.70 11.98
N ARG A 408 23.41 -21.69 12.85
CA ARG A 408 22.75 -21.75 14.16
C ARG A 408 23.11 -20.56 15.04
N ASP A 409 24.36 -20.10 15.00
CA ASP A 409 24.77 -18.89 15.74
C ASP A 409 24.00 -17.66 15.23
N SER A 410 23.79 -17.58 13.91
CA SER A 410 23.05 -16.48 13.27
C SER A 410 21.56 -16.55 13.61
N GLU A 411 20.95 -17.74 13.63
CA GLU A 411 19.57 -17.95 14.10
C GLU A 411 19.40 -17.54 15.56
N ASN A 412 20.30 -17.98 16.44
CA ASN A 412 20.27 -17.63 17.86
C ASN A 412 20.45 -16.13 18.07
N HIS A 413 21.27 -15.46 17.25
CA HIS A 413 21.46 -14.02 17.32
C HIS A 413 20.16 -13.26 17.02
N VAL A 414 19.46 -13.64 15.94
CA VAL A 414 18.15 -13.05 15.60
C VAL A 414 17.13 -13.36 16.69
N TRP A 415 17.12 -14.60 17.19
CA TRP A 415 16.19 -15.04 18.23
C TRP A 415 16.38 -14.30 19.56
N ALA A 416 17.61 -13.98 19.95
CA ALA A 416 17.86 -13.17 21.15
C ALA A 416 17.19 -11.78 21.08
N SER A 417 17.13 -11.17 19.89
CA SER A 417 16.38 -9.92 19.69
C SER A 417 14.87 -10.12 19.83
N VAL A 418 14.35 -11.25 19.36
CA VAL A 418 12.95 -11.64 19.55
C VAL A 418 12.63 -11.82 21.03
N GLU A 419 13.47 -12.53 21.80
CA GLU A 419 13.23 -12.78 23.22
C GLU A 419 13.14 -11.48 24.03
N ASN A 420 14.01 -10.50 23.75
CA ASN A 420 13.93 -9.18 24.38
C ASN A 420 12.59 -8.47 24.11
N VAL A 421 12.06 -8.61 22.90
CA VAL A 421 10.77 -8.04 22.50
C VAL A 421 9.63 -8.77 23.17
N LEU A 422 9.66 -10.10 23.21
CA LEU A 422 8.65 -10.91 23.90
C LEU A 422 8.61 -10.61 25.39
N ASP A 423 9.76 -10.37 26.02
CA ASP A 423 9.85 -9.92 27.42
C ASP A 423 9.21 -8.54 27.61
N SER A 424 9.47 -7.59 26.70
CA SER A 424 8.83 -6.28 26.72
C SER A 424 7.31 -6.36 26.53
N ILE A 425 6.83 -7.20 25.60
CA ILE A 425 5.40 -7.42 25.39
C ILE A 425 4.79 -8.10 26.60
N GLY A 426 5.48 -9.05 27.22
CA GLY A 426 5.05 -9.74 28.43
C GLY A 426 4.92 -8.82 29.65
N ALA A 427 5.81 -7.82 29.75
CA ALA A 427 5.71 -6.80 30.80
C ALA A 427 4.46 -5.91 30.66
N GLU A 428 4.01 -5.67 29.43
CA GLU A 428 2.86 -4.80 29.12
C GLU A 428 1.52 -5.54 29.08
N LEU A 429 1.45 -6.67 28.37
CA LEU A 429 0.24 -7.46 28.12
C LEU A 429 0.10 -8.68 29.04
N GLY A 430 1.14 -9.00 29.80
CA GLY A 430 1.18 -10.12 30.74
C GLY A 430 1.86 -11.39 30.20
N ASN A 431 2.18 -12.30 31.13
CA ASN A 431 2.93 -13.51 30.85
C ASN A 431 2.23 -14.51 29.90
N SER A 432 0.89 -14.49 29.82
CA SER A 432 0.14 -15.33 28.89
C SER A 432 0.40 -14.94 27.45
N ALA A 433 0.36 -13.63 27.14
CA ALA A 433 0.65 -13.10 25.81
C ALA A 433 2.09 -13.43 25.38
N ARG A 434 3.06 -13.23 26.28
CA ARG A 434 4.47 -13.61 26.05
C ARG A 434 4.62 -15.09 25.69
N ARG A 435 4.01 -15.98 26.49
CA ARG A 435 4.11 -17.43 26.26
C ARG A 435 3.47 -17.84 24.94
N ALA A 436 2.26 -17.36 24.66
CA ALA A 436 1.57 -17.68 23.41
C ALA A 436 2.39 -17.25 22.18
N LEU A 437 2.98 -16.05 22.21
CA LEU A 437 3.86 -15.58 21.14
C LEU A 437 5.17 -16.37 21.05
N ASP A 438 5.80 -16.68 22.19
CA ASP A 438 7.04 -17.48 22.23
C ASP A 438 6.82 -18.88 21.65
N ASP A 439 5.78 -19.59 22.11
CA ASP A 439 5.44 -20.94 21.63
C ASP A 439 5.18 -20.92 20.11
N GLN A 440 4.33 -19.99 19.64
CA GLN A 440 3.99 -19.86 18.23
C GLN A 440 5.21 -19.54 17.36
N MET A 441 6.01 -18.55 17.73
CA MET A 441 7.21 -18.16 16.97
C MET A 441 8.33 -19.20 17.08
N ARG A 442 8.30 -20.08 18.10
CA ARG A 442 9.25 -21.19 18.19
C ARG A 442 8.96 -22.29 17.18
N GLU A 443 7.69 -22.49 16.85
CA GLU A 443 7.24 -23.49 15.88
C GLU A 443 7.25 -22.94 14.45
N HIS A 444 6.72 -21.73 14.23
CA HIS A 444 6.44 -21.16 12.91
C HIS A 444 7.40 -20.01 12.53
N ARG A 445 8.72 -20.25 12.61
CA ARG A 445 9.76 -19.30 12.15
C ARG A 445 10.58 -19.84 10.99
N TYR A 446 10.89 -18.97 10.05
CA TYR A 446 11.64 -19.32 8.84
C TYR A 446 12.73 -18.28 8.55
N PHE A 447 13.90 -18.72 8.09
CA PHE A 447 15.05 -17.85 7.81
C PHE A 447 15.47 -17.97 6.35
N VAL A 448 15.28 -16.89 5.58
CA VAL A 448 15.49 -16.87 4.12
C VAL A 448 16.51 -15.81 3.70
N GLY A 449 17.32 -16.11 2.70
CA GLY A 449 18.36 -15.21 2.18
C GLY A 449 18.58 -15.35 0.68
N GLY A 450 19.11 -14.30 0.05
CA GLY A 450 19.34 -14.29 -1.41
C GLY A 450 18.05 -14.37 -2.26
N ILE A 451 16.91 -13.96 -1.69
CA ILE A 451 15.58 -14.02 -2.32
C ILE A 451 15.36 -12.95 -3.40
N ASP A 452 16.31 -12.02 -3.57
CA ASP A 452 16.38 -11.08 -4.69
C ASP A 452 16.71 -11.76 -6.03
N LYS A 453 17.16 -13.03 -5.99
CA LYS A 453 17.57 -13.81 -7.16
C LYS A 453 16.67 -15.02 -7.34
N VAL A 454 16.64 -15.57 -8.55
CA VAL A 454 15.95 -16.84 -8.82
C VAL A 454 16.65 -17.96 -8.04
N LEU A 455 15.92 -18.57 -7.11
CA LEU A 455 16.40 -19.70 -6.32
C LEU A 455 16.46 -20.97 -7.18
N ARG A 456 17.57 -21.71 -7.10
CA ARG A 456 17.78 -22.95 -7.86
C ARG A 456 18.00 -24.11 -6.92
N SER A 457 17.24 -25.20 -7.11
CA SER A 457 17.35 -26.43 -6.29
C SER A 457 18.71 -27.13 -6.41
N ASN A 458 19.45 -26.87 -7.50
CA ASN A 458 20.83 -27.32 -7.73
C ASN A 458 21.86 -26.19 -7.58
N GLY A 459 21.48 -25.08 -6.96
CA GLY A 459 22.28 -23.87 -6.80
C GLY A 459 23.23 -23.92 -5.61
N ARG A 460 23.44 -22.75 -4.99
CA ARG A 460 24.33 -22.61 -3.83
C ARG A 460 23.70 -23.28 -2.60
N LYS A 461 24.51 -23.60 -1.58
CA LYS A 461 24.00 -24.11 -0.29
C LYS A 461 22.95 -23.18 0.34
N LEU A 462 23.08 -21.87 0.14
CA LEU A 462 22.12 -20.87 0.58
C LEU A 462 20.76 -21.04 -0.12
N ASP A 463 20.76 -21.26 -1.43
CA ASP A 463 19.56 -21.43 -2.24
C ASP A 463 18.80 -22.68 -1.79
N ILE A 464 19.50 -23.81 -1.65
CA ILE A 464 18.91 -25.09 -1.19
C ILE A 464 18.26 -24.94 0.19
N ARG A 465 18.95 -24.26 1.12
CA ARG A 465 18.41 -23.99 2.46
C ARG A 465 17.18 -23.10 2.39
N THR A 466 17.25 -22.02 1.62
CA THR A 466 16.14 -21.06 1.49
C THR A 466 14.91 -21.71 0.86
N ILE A 467 15.11 -22.54 -0.17
CA ILE A 467 14.07 -23.38 -0.75
C ILE A 467 13.47 -24.29 0.32
N GLY A 468 14.28 -25.00 1.10
CA GLY A 468 13.78 -25.87 2.18
C GLY A 468 12.94 -25.13 3.22
N GLN A 469 13.34 -23.90 3.58
CA GLN A 469 12.57 -23.04 4.50
C GLN A 469 11.25 -22.59 3.89
N PHE A 470 11.23 -22.21 2.61
CA PHE A 470 9.99 -21.86 1.92
C PHE A 470 9.07 -23.06 1.70
N SER A 471 9.61 -24.23 1.35
CA SER A 471 8.81 -25.45 1.23
C SER A 471 8.13 -25.78 2.56
N SER A 472 8.86 -25.76 3.68
CA SER A 472 8.26 -25.96 5.00
C SER A 472 7.21 -24.91 5.38
N LEU A 473 7.41 -23.66 4.96
CA LEU A 473 6.40 -22.60 5.13
C LEU A 473 5.15 -22.89 4.30
N LEU A 474 5.31 -23.20 3.01
CA LEU A 474 4.20 -23.46 2.09
C LEU A 474 3.40 -24.70 2.49
N ASP A 475 4.08 -25.75 2.94
CA ASP A 475 3.43 -26.96 3.47
C ASP A 475 2.57 -26.61 4.70
N GLU A 476 3.03 -25.71 5.57
CA GLU A 476 2.28 -25.30 6.76
C GLU A 476 1.12 -24.34 6.43
N LEU A 477 1.33 -23.41 5.50
CA LEU A 477 0.30 -22.49 5.03
C LEU A 477 -0.80 -23.20 4.24
N SER A 478 -0.46 -24.26 3.52
CA SER A 478 -1.41 -25.07 2.74
C SER A 478 -2.09 -26.17 3.57
N ARG A 479 -1.53 -26.54 4.73
CA ARG A 479 -2.19 -27.46 5.67
C ARG A 479 -3.49 -26.84 6.15
N TRP A 480 -4.59 -27.56 5.89
CA TRP A 480 -5.85 -27.36 6.57
C TRP A 480 -5.64 -27.66 8.04
N GLY A 481 -5.36 -26.62 8.83
CA GLY A 481 -5.55 -26.72 10.27
C GLY A 481 -7.02 -27.01 10.51
N GLU A 482 -7.33 -28.04 11.30
CA GLU A 482 -8.61 -28.04 12.01
C GLU A 482 -8.69 -26.66 12.66
N SER A 483 -9.68 -25.84 12.25
CA SER A 483 -10.01 -24.70 13.09
C SER A 483 -10.20 -25.31 14.46
N CYS A 484 -9.50 -24.82 15.48
CA CYS A 484 -10.04 -24.96 16.81
C CYS A 484 -11.43 -24.33 16.70
N GLU A 485 -12.48 -25.16 16.62
CA GLU A 485 -13.86 -24.71 16.76
C GLU A 485 -13.81 -23.74 17.92
N GLY A 486 -14.15 -22.47 17.62
CA GLY A 486 -14.02 -21.40 18.59
C GLY A 486 -14.64 -21.91 19.88
N LEU A 487 -13.84 -22.09 20.92
CA LEU A 487 -14.42 -22.25 22.23
C LEU A 487 -15.26 -21.00 22.41
N ASP A 488 -16.58 -21.15 22.46
CA ASP A 488 -17.57 -20.08 22.69
C ASP A 488 -17.33 -19.49 24.08
N GLY A 489 -16.21 -18.78 24.21
CA GLY A 489 -15.75 -18.12 25.40
C GLY A 489 -16.29 -16.71 25.37
N VAL A 490 -17.44 -16.48 25.99
CA VAL A 490 -17.93 -15.12 26.18
C VAL A 490 -17.06 -14.44 27.24
N PRO A 491 -16.31 -13.36 26.91
CA PRO A 491 -15.50 -12.67 27.89
C PRO A 491 -16.39 -12.13 29.00
N THR A 492 -16.13 -12.54 30.24
CA THR A 492 -16.90 -12.09 31.41
C THR A 492 -16.16 -10.95 32.10
N TYR A 493 -16.60 -9.72 31.86
CA TYR A 493 -16.01 -8.52 32.47
C TYR A 493 -16.61 -8.24 33.85
N LYS A 494 -15.76 -7.86 34.81
CA LYS A 494 -16.22 -7.27 36.07
C LYS A 494 -16.66 -5.83 35.81
N ARG A 495 -17.98 -5.56 35.89
CA ARG A 495 -18.55 -4.22 35.62
C ARG A 495 -17.86 -3.08 36.37
N SER A 496 -17.51 -3.29 37.64
CA SER A 496 -16.79 -2.30 38.47
C SER A 496 -15.45 -1.88 37.87
N ASN A 497 -14.74 -2.81 37.22
CA ASN A 497 -13.43 -2.53 36.64
C ASN A 497 -13.59 -1.88 35.26
N LEU A 498 -14.65 -2.24 34.53
CA LEU A 498 -14.93 -1.67 33.21
C LEU A 498 -15.25 -0.17 33.32
N GLU A 499 -16.07 0.23 34.29
CA GLU A 499 -16.41 1.65 34.52
C GLU A 499 -15.16 2.50 34.80
N VAL A 500 -14.27 1.99 35.66
CA VAL A 500 -13.01 2.66 36.00
C VAL A 500 -12.09 2.73 34.78
N ALA A 501 -11.96 1.62 34.03
CA ALA A 501 -11.13 1.56 32.83
C ALA A 501 -11.60 2.52 31.74
N ILE A 502 -12.92 2.58 31.47
CA ILE A 502 -13.50 3.51 30.49
C ILE A 502 -13.23 4.95 30.90
N LYS A 503 -13.41 5.28 32.20
CA LYS A 503 -13.16 6.64 32.69
C LYS A 503 -11.69 7.04 32.52
N LEU A 504 -10.76 6.16 32.91
CA LEU A 504 -9.33 6.40 32.74
C LEU A 504 -8.94 6.56 31.27
N ALA A 505 -9.45 5.69 30.39
CA ALA A 505 -9.19 5.77 28.96
C ALA A 505 -9.72 7.07 28.33
N ALA A 506 -10.92 7.52 28.73
CA ALA A 506 -11.50 8.78 28.28
C ALA A 506 -10.68 9.99 28.78
N GLU A 507 -10.24 9.97 30.04
CA GLU A 507 -9.38 11.01 30.60
C GLU A 507 -8.03 11.07 29.88
N GLU A 508 -7.41 9.92 29.60
CA GLU A 508 -6.15 9.83 28.84
C GLU A 508 -6.30 10.34 27.41
N PHE A 509 -7.37 9.95 26.71
CA PHE A 509 -7.69 10.44 25.38
C PHE A 509 -7.84 11.97 25.37
N HIS A 510 -8.64 12.54 26.28
CA HIS A 510 -8.84 13.99 26.34
C HIS A 510 -7.55 14.73 26.66
N ARG A 511 -6.75 14.23 27.59
CA ARG A 511 -5.46 14.85 27.96
C ARG A 511 -4.52 14.94 26.76
N LYS A 512 -4.39 13.83 26.01
CA LYS A 512 -3.61 13.78 24.77
C LYS A 512 -4.07 14.84 23.78
N TRP A 513 -5.36 14.90 23.48
CA TRP A 513 -5.90 15.84 22.49
C TRP A 513 -5.81 17.30 22.93
N LYS A 514 -6.14 17.61 24.19
CA LYS A 514 -5.93 18.96 24.74
C LYS A 514 -4.49 19.43 24.56
N SER A 515 -3.53 18.52 24.67
CA SER A 515 -2.13 18.84 24.41
C SER A 515 -1.80 19.10 22.95
N CYS A 516 -2.30 18.26 22.06
CA CYS A 516 -2.18 18.50 20.62
C CYS A 516 -2.82 19.83 20.19
N PHE A 517 -3.90 20.27 20.85
CA PHE A 517 -4.54 21.57 20.63
C PHE A 517 -3.84 22.75 21.35
N GLY A 518 -2.77 22.51 22.10
CA GLY A 518 -2.07 23.55 22.87
C GLY A 518 -2.84 24.08 24.08
N LEU A 519 -3.90 23.40 24.50
CA LEU A 519 -4.72 23.78 25.67
C LEU A 519 -4.08 23.34 26.99
N GLU A 520 -3.39 22.20 27.02
CA GLU A 520 -2.71 21.67 28.21
C GLU A 520 -1.33 21.07 27.82
N PRO A 521 -0.20 21.51 28.39
CA PRO A 521 1.11 21.02 27.97
C PRO A 521 1.41 19.60 28.50
N LEU A 522 1.74 18.68 27.59
CA LEU A 522 2.28 17.35 27.89
C LEU A 522 3.58 17.14 27.10
N PRO A 523 4.72 16.80 27.75
CA PRO A 523 6.00 16.61 27.07
C PRO A 523 5.98 15.55 25.97
N GLN A 524 5.10 14.56 26.11
CA GLN A 524 4.96 13.44 25.18
C GLN A 524 4.15 13.79 23.92
N TYR A 525 3.35 14.87 23.98
CA TYR A 525 2.43 15.26 22.91
C TYR A 525 2.55 16.77 22.64
N PRO A 526 3.48 17.20 21.78
CA PRO A 526 3.65 18.62 21.49
C PRO A 526 2.41 19.20 20.77
N PRO A 527 2.13 20.50 20.93
CA PRO A 527 1.07 21.18 20.19
C PRO A 527 1.29 21.08 18.68
N VAL A 528 0.21 20.86 17.94
CA VAL A 528 0.20 20.66 16.49
C VAL A 528 -0.39 21.89 15.81
N ARG A 529 0.20 22.34 14.69
CA ARG A 529 -0.31 23.48 13.90
C ARG A 529 -1.74 23.22 13.40
N TRP A 530 -2.58 24.26 13.44
CA TRP A 530 -4.00 24.19 13.07
C TRP A 530 -4.25 23.71 11.64
N THR A 531 -3.40 24.11 10.69
CA THR A 531 -3.46 23.67 9.28
C THR A 531 -3.43 22.15 9.14
N ARG A 532 -2.63 21.46 9.96
CA ARG A 532 -2.57 19.99 9.97
C ARG A 532 -3.85 19.35 10.52
N ILE A 533 -4.50 19.99 11.48
CA ILE A 533 -5.77 19.54 12.06
C ILE A 533 -6.93 19.76 11.09
N LYS A 534 -6.94 20.92 10.40
CA LYS A 534 -7.91 21.26 9.35
C LYS A 534 -7.82 20.27 8.19
N ALA A 535 -6.61 19.93 7.75
CA ALA A 535 -6.37 18.91 6.72
C ALA A 535 -6.94 17.54 7.14
N LEU A 536 -6.55 17.02 8.32
CA LEU A 536 -7.05 15.74 8.84
C LEU A 536 -8.59 15.68 8.96
N SER A 537 -9.22 16.79 9.37
CA SER A 537 -10.68 16.87 9.51
C SER A 537 -11.40 16.83 8.16
N ARG A 538 -10.78 17.38 7.10
CA ARG A 538 -11.30 17.29 5.72
C ARG A 538 -11.17 15.87 5.18
N THR A 539 -10.02 15.22 5.37
CA THR A 539 -9.79 13.84 4.93
C THR A 539 -10.75 12.84 5.59
N LEU A 540 -11.10 13.03 6.88
CA LEU A 540 -12.12 12.23 7.57
C LEU A 540 -13.54 12.41 7.01
N LYS A 541 -13.83 13.57 6.40
CA LYS A 541 -15.12 13.86 5.76
C LYS A 541 -15.27 13.07 4.46
N VAL A 542 -14.16 12.86 3.74
CA VAL A 542 -14.07 12.01 2.53
C VAL A 542 -14.00 10.53 2.90
N GLY A 543 -13.30 10.15 3.98
CA GLY A 543 -13.29 8.75 4.47
C GLY A 543 -14.65 8.21 4.96
N ARG A 544 -15.62 9.10 5.25
CA ARG A 544 -16.99 8.73 5.63
C ARG A 544 -17.87 8.29 4.46
N THR A 545 -17.56 8.61 3.21
CA THR A 545 -18.35 8.11 2.07
C THR A 545 -18.12 6.62 1.80
N ASN A 546 -17.00 6.04 2.26
CA ASN A 546 -16.76 4.58 2.25
C ASN A 546 -17.44 3.80 3.38
N THR A 547 -18.22 4.46 4.24
CA THR A 547 -19.02 3.80 5.27
C THR A 547 -20.43 4.34 5.28
N ALA A 548 -21.19 4.04 4.21
CA ALA A 548 -22.64 4.04 4.30
C ALA A 548 -23.06 2.91 5.26
N ILE A 549 -23.11 3.23 6.55
CA ILE A 549 -23.82 2.45 7.55
C ILE A 549 -25.29 2.51 7.15
N SER A 550 -25.80 1.40 6.61
CA SER A 550 -27.22 1.10 6.58
C SER A 550 -27.76 1.25 8.01
N SER A 551 -28.46 2.35 8.25
CA SER A 551 -29.31 2.50 9.43
C SER A 551 -30.73 2.79 8.97
N ARG A 552 -31.48 1.68 8.92
CA ARG A 552 -32.92 1.48 8.68
C ARG A 552 -33.42 1.51 7.24
#